data_AF-D1ANZ5-F1
#
_entry.id   AF-D1ANZ5-F1
#
_cell.length_a   1.000
_cell.length_b   1.000
_cell.length_c   1.000
_cell.angle_alpha   90.00
_cell.angle_beta   90.00
_cell.angle_gamma   90.00
#
_symmetry.space_group_name_H-M   'P 1'
#
loop_
_entity.id
_entity.type
_entity.pdbx_description
1 polymer ?
#
loop_
_entity_poly.entity_id
_entity_poly.type
_entity_poly.pdbx_seq_one_letter_code
_entity_poly.pdbx_strand_id
1 'polypeptide(L)'
;MTDRQRNTLVVGCIIFGILALGSVGTGIIVTALGQTGNTARTRTVRSNRTEKAASQQQSSNEIQTKVFEEKERIEKKIQEYENIHLPNWYKLVEALETSDITDSYKYAETAKRQTKEILDDIPDVEWGNTGDKEFDIQCEQLRNKMLEVYTAKYESIVKLIIFIENPDSPEKMTEAIVAVEESADIWEDFIDEVSEVIY
;
A
#
# COMPACT_ATOMS: atom_id res chain seq x y z
N MET A 1 10.00 -4.07 33.12
CA MET A 1 8.73 -4.02 32.35
C MET A 1 7.62 -4.85 33.03
N THR A 2 6.35 -4.39 33.05
CA THR A 2 5.22 -5.22 33.50
C THR A 2 4.67 -6.06 32.34
N ASP A 3 4.23 -7.30 32.61
CA ASP A 3 3.70 -8.19 31.57
C ASP A 3 2.51 -7.58 30.80
N ARG A 4 1.68 -6.77 31.47
CA ARG A 4 0.54 -6.10 30.87
C ARG A 4 0.95 -5.10 29.79
N GLN A 5 1.98 -4.31 30.03
CA GLN A 5 2.44 -3.30 29.09
C GLN A 5 3.16 -3.94 27.90
N ARG A 6 3.94 -5.00 28.13
CA ARG A 6 4.54 -5.80 27.05
C ARG A 6 3.45 -6.33 26.12
N ASN A 7 2.39 -6.88 26.69
CA ASN A 7 1.27 -7.41 25.92
C ASN A 7 0.57 -6.31 25.11
N THR A 8 0.46 -5.08 25.61
CA THR A 8 -0.09 -3.96 24.83
C THR A 8 0.78 -3.61 23.62
N LEU A 9 2.09 -3.49 23.79
CA LEU A 9 3.01 -3.19 22.68
C LEU A 9 2.99 -4.30 21.62
N VAL A 10 3.03 -5.56 22.07
CA VAL A 10 2.92 -6.74 21.22
C VAL A 10 1.57 -6.74 20.48
N VAL A 11 0.46 -6.50 21.16
CA VAL A 11 -0.87 -6.41 20.52
C VAL A 11 -0.92 -5.29 19.48
N GLY A 12 -0.36 -4.11 19.75
CA GLY A 12 -0.27 -3.03 18.76
C GLY A 12 0.55 -3.44 17.53
N CYS A 13 1.71 -4.08 17.74
CA CYS A 13 2.54 -4.58 16.64
C CYS A 13 1.88 -5.73 15.84
N ILE A 14 1.11 -6.58 16.51
CA ILE A 14 0.31 -7.66 15.89
C ILE A 14 -0.83 -7.06 15.06
N ILE A 15 -1.57 -6.08 15.59
CA ILE A 15 -2.64 -5.40 14.83
C ILE A 15 -2.05 -4.80 13.56
N PHE A 16 -0.96 -4.06 13.69
CA PHE A 16 -0.24 -3.48 12.56
C PHE A 16 0.27 -4.54 11.57
N GLY A 17 0.77 -5.69 12.07
CA GLY A 17 1.19 -6.81 11.25
C GLY A 17 0.04 -7.52 10.52
N ILE A 18 -1.11 -7.70 11.18
CA ILE A 18 -2.31 -8.34 10.62
C ILE A 18 -2.98 -7.45 9.59
N LEU A 19 -3.02 -6.13 9.80
CA LEU A 19 -3.55 -5.19 8.82
C LEU A 19 -2.73 -5.23 7.52
N ALA A 20 -1.40 -5.41 7.62
CA ALA A 20 -0.56 -5.67 6.45
C ALA A 20 -0.76 -7.07 5.79
N LEU A 21 -1.39 -8.03 6.48
CA LEU A 21 -1.81 -9.33 5.89
C LEU A 21 -3.14 -9.22 5.12
N GLY A 22 -3.87 -8.11 5.23
CA GLY A 22 -4.96 -7.75 4.33
C GLY A 22 -4.43 -7.31 2.96
N SER A 23 -3.46 -8.06 2.42
CA SER A 23 -2.68 -7.71 1.24
C SER A 23 -3.60 -7.21 0.14
N VAL A 24 -3.27 -6.04 -0.39
CA VAL A 24 -3.91 -5.44 -1.57
C VAL A 24 -4.08 -6.52 -2.65
N GLY A 25 -3.07 -7.37 -2.84
CA GLY A 25 -2.98 -8.38 -3.89
C GLY A 25 -3.91 -9.60 -3.91
N THR A 26 -4.85 -9.78 -2.97
CA THR A 26 -5.68 -11.02 -2.92
C THR A 26 -7.09 -10.92 -3.51
N GLY A 27 -7.40 -9.85 -4.25
CA GLY A 27 -8.71 -9.62 -4.86
C GLY A 27 -8.71 -9.53 -6.39
N ILE A 28 -8.93 -10.66 -7.08
CA ILE A 28 -9.52 -10.76 -8.44
C ILE A 28 -8.60 -10.44 -9.64
N ILE A 29 -7.73 -11.40 -9.98
CA ILE A 29 -7.59 -11.78 -11.40
C ILE A 29 -8.78 -12.69 -11.70
N VAL A 30 -9.78 -12.23 -12.47
CA VAL A 30 -10.58 -13.06 -13.41
C VAL A 30 -11.75 -12.27 -14.01
N THR A 31 -11.74 -12.21 -15.35
CA THR A 31 -12.82 -11.92 -16.32
C THR A 31 -13.14 -10.46 -16.68
N ALA A 32 -12.62 -10.02 -17.83
CA ALA A 32 -13.48 -9.63 -18.97
C ALA A 32 -12.68 -9.55 -20.29
N LEU A 33 -12.04 -10.64 -20.71
CA LEU A 33 -11.75 -10.84 -22.13
C LEU A 33 -12.93 -11.59 -22.75
N GLY A 34 -13.68 -10.91 -23.60
CA GLY A 34 -14.56 -11.55 -24.59
C GLY A 34 -15.96 -10.97 -24.65
N GLN A 35 -16.22 -10.19 -25.70
CA GLN A 35 -17.04 -10.70 -26.80
C GLN A 35 -16.91 -9.79 -28.04
N THR A 36 -16.00 -10.20 -28.93
CA THR A 36 -16.08 -9.89 -30.35
C THR A 36 -17.27 -10.62 -30.93
N GLY A 37 -18.21 -9.89 -31.53
CA GLY A 37 -19.35 -10.45 -32.26
C GLY A 37 -19.76 -9.52 -33.39
N ASN A 38 -19.16 -9.70 -34.56
CA ASN A 38 -19.56 -9.02 -35.78
C ASN A 38 -20.93 -9.54 -36.25
N THR A 39 -21.81 -8.64 -36.69
CA THR A 39 -22.78 -8.96 -37.74
C THR A 39 -22.93 -7.73 -38.64
N ALA A 40 -22.44 -7.85 -39.87
CA ALA A 40 -22.55 -6.82 -40.89
C ALA A 40 -23.99 -6.74 -41.44
N ARG A 41 -24.53 -5.52 -41.57
CA ARG A 41 -25.57 -5.22 -42.55
C ARG A 41 -25.40 -3.81 -43.12
N THR A 42 -25.24 -3.75 -44.43
CA THR A 42 -25.02 -2.56 -45.24
C THR A 42 -26.25 -1.67 -45.36
N ARG A 43 -26.10 -0.36 -45.10
CA ARG A 43 -26.77 0.70 -45.89
C ARG A 43 -26.03 2.03 -45.73
N THR A 44 -25.74 2.63 -46.87
CA THR A 44 -25.04 3.91 -47.06
C THR A 44 -25.84 5.12 -46.57
N VAL A 45 -25.11 6.23 -46.34
CA VAL A 45 -25.52 7.63 -46.06
C VAL A 45 -25.41 8.11 -44.59
N ARG A 46 -24.20 8.50 -44.16
CA ARG A 46 -23.88 9.69 -43.33
C ARG A 46 -22.38 9.70 -42.97
N SER A 47 -21.53 10.46 -43.68
CA SER A 47 -20.07 10.31 -43.55
C SER A 47 -19.37 11.15 -42.47
N ASN A 48 -20.02 12.03 -41.70
CA ASN A 48 -19.27 12.82 -40.68
C ASN A 48 -19.69 12.54 -39.22
N ARG A 49 -20.82 11.86 -38.99
CA ARG A 49 -21.35 11.61 -37.63
C ARG A 49 -20.94 10.23 -37.08
N THR A 50 -20.77 9.27 -37.97
CA THR A 50 -20.43 7.87 -37.66
C THR A 50 -18.93 7.71 -37.40
N GLU A 51 -18.07 8.43 -38.12
CA GLU A 51 -16.61 8.47 -37.89
C GLU A 51 -16.27 9.14 -36.55
N LYS A 52 -16.99 10.22 -36.19
CA LYS A 52 -16.82 10.90 -34.90
C LYS A 52 -17.24 10.02 -33.72
N ALA A 53 -18.35 9.28 -33.86
CA ALA A 53 -18.81 8.35 -32.83
C ALA A 53 -17.88 7.13 -32.68
N ALA A 54 -17.37 6.57 -33.80
CA ALA A 54 -16.40 5.48 -33.77
C ALA A 54 -15.04 5.92 -33.18
N SER A 55 -14.59 7.13 -33.51
CA SER A 55 -13.36 7.72 -32.93
C SER A 55 -13.49 7.99 -31.43
N GLN A 56 -14.65 8.46 -30.95
CA GLN A 56 -14.91 8.63 -29.51
C GLN A 56 -15.01 7.30 -28.75
N GLN A 57 -15.60 6.27 -29.37
CA GLN A 57 -15.66 4.93 -28.79
C GLN A 57 -14.28 4.28 -28.73
N GLN A 58 -13.44 4.48 -29.74
CA GLN A 58 -12.06 4.01 -29.76
C GLN A 58 -11.20 4.71 -28.68
N SER A 59 -11.32 6.05 -28.54
CA SER A 59 -10.59 6.78 -27.49
C SER A 59 -11.05 6.39 -26.08
N SER A 60 -12.35 6.10 -25.91
CA SER A 60 -12.89 5.63 -24.62
C SER A 60 -12.35 4.25 -24.25
N ASN A 61 -12.27 3.33 -25.21
CA ASN A 61 -11.69 2.00 -24.98
C ASN A 61 -10.20 2.09 -24.65
N GLU A 62 -9.45 2.96 -25.32
CA GLU A 62 -8.02 3.16 -25.06
C GLU A 62 -7.76 3.71 -23.64
N ILE A 63 -8.56 4.69 -23.18
CA ILE A 63 -8.47 5.21 -21.81
C ILE A 63 -8.77 4.11 -20.79
N GLN A 64 -9.83 3.32 -20.99
CA GLN A 64 -10.17 2.22 -20.08
C GLN A 64 -9.07 1.15 -20.00
N THR A 65 -8.44 0.81 -21.12
CA THR A 65 -7.30 -0.10 -21.13
C THR A 65 -6.12 0.46 -20.34
N LYS A 66 -5.79 1.74 -20.52
CA LYS A 66 -4.71 2.40 -19.75
C LYS A 66 -5.01 2.44 -18.25
N VAL A 67 -6.26 2.74 -17.86
CA VAL A 67 -6.67 2.71 -16.44
C VAL A 67 -6.48 1.30 -15.85
N PHE A 68 -6.88 0.26 -16.57
CA PHE A 68 -6.70 -1.12 -16.10
C PHE A 68 -5.22 -1.51 -15.96
N GLU A 69 -4.40 -1.22 -16.97
CA GLU A 69 -2.95 -1.49 -16.93
C GLU A 69 -2.26 -0.72 -15.80
N GLU A 70 -2.72 0.51 -15.52
CA GLU A 70 -2.17 1.34 -14.47
C GLU A 70 -2.55 0.85 -13.07
N LYS A 71 -3.80 0.42 -12.86
CA LYS A 71 -4.23 -0.26 -11.62
C LYS A 71 -3.34 -1.47 -11.32
N GLU A 72 -3.07 -2.32 -12.32
CA GLU A 72 -2.19 -3.49 -12.17
C GLU A 72 -0.74 -3.09 -11.85
N ARG A 73 -0.24 -2.00 -12.44
CA ARG A 73 1.12 -1.48 -12.18
C ARG A 73 1.25 -0.95 -10.75
N ILE A 74 0.24 -0.21 -10.28
CA ILE A 74 0.18 0.31 -8.90
C ILE A 74 0.13 -0.84 -7.90
N GLU A 75 -0.76 -1.80 -8.10
CA GLU A 75 -0.91 -2.99 -7.26
C GLU A 75 0.41 -3.75 -7.12
N LYS A 76 1.09 -4.04 -8.24
CA LYS A 76 2.40 -4.72 -8.23
C LYS A 76 3.46 -3.95 -7.45
N LYS A 77 3.46 -2.62 -7.56
CA LYS A 77 4.44 -1.78 -6.87
C LYS A 77 4.20 -1.76 -5.36
N ILE A 78 2.94 -1.71 -4.93
CA ILE A 78 2.59 -1.82 -3.51
C ILE A 78 3.01 -3.19 -2.96
N GLN A 79 2.71 -4.28 -3.68
CA GLN A 79 3.16 -5.63 -3.31
C GLN A 79 4.69 -5.75 -3.25
N GLU A 80 5.41 -5.12 -4.17
CA GLU A 80 6.88 -5.08 -4.14
C GLU A 80 7.38 -4.46 -2.82
N TYR A 81 6.80 -3.32 -2.42
CA TYR A 81 7.15 -2.67 -1.17
C TYR A 81 6.79 -3.49 0.07
N GLU A 82 5.60 -4.11 0.11
CA GLU A 82 5.19 -5.03 1.18
C GLU A 82 6.19 -6.17 1.36
N ASN A 83 6.58 -6.81 0.25
CA ASN A 83 7.55 -7.92 0.24
C ASN A 83 8.95 -7.52 0.74
N ILE A 84 9.33 -6.25 0.58
CA ILE A 84 10.62 -5.74 1.05
C ILE A 84 10.66 -5.73 2.58
N HIS A 85 9.66 -5.17 3.25
CA HIS A 85 9.79 -4.81 4.68
C HIS A 85 8.95 -5.69 5.64
N LEU A 86 7.80 -6.23 5.21
CA LEU A 86 6.91 -7.00 6.10
C LEU A 86 7.58 -8.24 6.71
N PRO A 87 8.42 -9.01 5.99
CA PRO A 87 9.05 -10.19 6.59
C PRO A 87 9.89 -9.89 7.84
N ASN A 88 10.60 -8.75 7.88
CA ASN A 88 11.37 -8.37 9.08
C ASN A 88 10.50 -7.69 10.13
N TRP A 89 9.42 -7.01 9.72
CA TRP A 89 8.42 -6.54 10.68
C TRP A 89 7.81 -7.71 11.46
N TYR A 90 7.40 -8.80 10.80
CA TYR A 90 6.84 -9.97 11.49
C TYR A 90 7.83 -10.61 12.45
N LYS A 91 9.09 -10.77 12.04
CA LYS A 91 10.15 -11.29 12.92
C LYS A 91 10.42 -10.38 14.12
N LEU A 92 10.30 -9.06 13.95
CA LEU A 92 10.35 -8.13 15.07
C LEU A 92 9.20 -8.39 16.06
N VAL A 93 7.97 -8.57 15.57
CA VAL A 93 6.82 -8.88 16.44
C VAL A 93 7.04 -10.18 17.21
N GLU A 94 7.47 -11.25 16.53
CA GLU A 94 7.78 -12.55 17.16
C GLU A 94 8.90 -12.45 18.22
N ALA A 95 9.92 -11.63 17.96
CA ALA A 95 11.01 -11.40 18.92
C ALA A 95 10.52 -10.59 20.15
N LEU A 96 9.65 -9.59 19.95
CA LEU A 96 9.05 -8.82 21.04
C LEU A 96 8.14 -9.70 21.92
N GLU A 97 7.37 -10.60 21.31
CA GLU A 97 6.53 -11.59 22.02
C GLU A 97 7.35 -12.49 22.95
N THR A 98 8.48 -12.98 22.45
CA THR A 98 9.38 -13.86 23.19
C THR A 98 10.34 -13.12 24.12
N SER A 99 10.26 -11.78 24.16
CA SER A 99 11.16 -10.90 24.91
C SER A 99 12.64 -11.08 24.54
N ASP A 100 12.93 -11.49 23.30
CA ASP A 100 14.29 -11.57 22.76
C ASP A 100 14.74 -10.18 22.30
N ILE A 101 15.42 -9.45 23.18
CA ILE A 101 15.92 -8.09 22.91
C ILE A 101 16.93 -8.05 21.76
N THR A 102 17.76 -9.09 21.61
CA THR A 102 18.82 -9.11 20.59
C THR A 102 18.21 -9.22 19.20
N ASP A 103 17.29 -10.18 19.03
CA ASP A 103 16.61 -10.36 17.76
C ASP A 103 15.60 -9.23 17.49
N SER A 104 14.92 -8.71 18.52
CA SER A 104 14.06 -7.53 18.37
C SER A 104 14.84 -6.35 17.80
N TYR A 105 16.00 -6.03 18.37
CA TYR A 105 16.84 -4.93 17.88
C TYR A 105 17.28 -5.16 16.42
N LYS A 106 17.78 -6.37 16.12
CA LYS A 106 18.25 -6.75 14.78
C LYS A 106 17.15 -6.63 13.72
N TYR A 107 15.95 -7.15 14.00
CA TYR A 107 14.85 -7.10 13.06
C TYR A 107 14.28 -5.68 12.93
N ALA A 108 14.24 -4.89 14.01
CA ALA A 108 13.85 -3.49 13.95
C ALA A 108 14.81 -2.64 13.11
N GLU A 109 16.12 -2.77 13.30
CA GLU A 109 17.11 -2.07 12.46
C GLU A 109 17.01 -2.46 10.98
N THR A 110 16.78 -3.75 10.71
CA THR A 110 16.59 -4.23 9.34
C THR A 110 15.33 -3.67 8.70
N ALA A 111 14.21 -3.72 9.42
CA ALA A 111 12.94 -3.16 8.98
C ALA A 111 13.05 -1.64 8.75
N LYS A 112 13.73 -0.91 9.65
CA LYS A 112 13.98 0.54 9.52
C LYS A 112 14.66 0.87 8.20
N ARG A 113 15.75 0.17 7.87
CA ARG A 113 16.51 0.36 6.63
C ARG A 113 15.62 0.09 5.41
N GLN A 114 14.89 -1.02 5.42
CA GLN A 114 14.00 -1.41 4.32
C GLN A 114 12.85 -0.42 4.11
N THR A 115 12.21 0.04 5.18
CA THR A 115 11.17 1.07 5.12
C THR A 115 11.74 2.39 4.62
N LYS A 116 12.98 2.74 5.00
CA LYS A 116 13.65 3.94 4.49
C LYS A 116 13.93 3.87 2.99
N GLU A 117 14.40 2.72 2.51
CA GLU A 117 14.62 2.48 1.07
C GLU A 117 13.31 2.65 0.27
N ILE A 118 12.19 2.15 0.79
CA ILE A 118 10.87 2.37 0.17
C ILE A 118 10.49 3.85 0.19
N LEU A 119 10.63 4.50 1.35
CA LEU A 119 10.28 5.92 1.51
C LEU A 119 11.05 6.82 0.54
N ASP A 120 12.32 6.49 0.27
CA ASP A 120 13.17 7.21 -0.66
C ASP A 120 12.80 6.97 -2.14
N ASP A 121 12.14 5.85 -2.46
CA ASP A 121 11.70 5.50 -3.82
C ASP A 121 10.35 6.14 -4.20
N ILE A 122 9.44 6.32 -3.23
CA ILE A 122 8.06 6.82 -3.47
C ILE A 122 8.00 8.13 -4.30
N PRO A 123 8.84 9.15 -4.07
CA PRO A 123 8.80 10.39 -4.84
C PRO A 123 9.08 10.22 -6.34
N ASP A 124 9.85 9.19 -6.71
CA ASP A 124 10.25 8.90 -8.09
C ASP A 124 9.24 7.96 -8.80
N VAL A 125 8.22 7.51 -8.08
CA VAL A 125 7.15 6.69 -8.65
C VAL A 125 6.19 7.55 -9.47
N GLU A 126 6.21 7.32 -10.78
CA GLU A 126 5.26 7.92 -11.72
C GLU A 126 4.01 7.05 -11.83
N TRP A 127 2.89 7.55 -11.31
CA TRP A 127 1.56 6.96 -11.46
C TRP A 127 0.58 7.89 -12.17
N GLY A 128 -0.43 7.31 -12.81
CA GLY A 128 -1.42 8.00 -13.63
C GLY A 128 -0.98 8.11 -15.10
N ASN A 129 -1.40 9.18 -15.77
CA ASN A 129 -1.23 9.43 -17.22
C ASN A 129 -2.07 8.51 -18.11
N THR A 130 -3.26 8.15 -17.63
CA THR A 130 -4.20 7.28 -18.35
C THR A 130 -5.05 8.07 -19.36
N GLY A 131 -5.17 9.38 -19.15
CA GLY A 131 -6.09 10.26 -19.87
C GLY A 131 -7.47 10.35 -19.22
N ASP A 132 -7.73 9.57 -18.17
CA ASP A 132 -8.84 9.78 -17.25
C ASP A 132 -8.38 10.70 -16.11
N LYS A 133 -8.87 11.95 -16.14
CA LYS A 133 -8.45 12.97 -15.17
C LYS A 133 -8.81 12.63 -13.73
N GLU A 134 -9.93 11.95 -13.52
CA GLU A 134 -10.38 11.62 -12.16
C GLU A 134 -9.45 10.55 -11.58
N PHE A 135 -9.20 9.49 -12.36
CA PHE A 135 -8.28 8.43 -11.97
C PHE A 135 -6.84 8.93 -11.81
N ASP A 136 -6.38 9.81 -12.70
CA ASP A 136 -5.03 10.38 -12.61
C ASP A 136 -4.84 11.22 -11.33
N ILE A 137 -5.88 11.90 -10.85
CA ILE A 137 -5.88 12.62 -9.56
C ILE A 137 -5.84 11.62 -8.39
N GLN A 138 -6.65 10.56 -8.45
CA GLN A 138 -6.67 9.51 -7.44
C GLN A 138 -5.30 8.82 -7.32
N CYS A 139 -4.60 8.60 -8.43
CA CYS A 139 -3.22 8.07 -8.43
C CYS A 139 -2.24 8.98 -7.68
N GLU A 140 -2.35 10.30 -7.87
CA GLU A 140 -1.51 11.27 -7.17
C GLU A 140 -1.80 11.27 -5.66
N GLN A 141 -3.08 11.23 -5.29
CA GLN A 141 -3.53 11.16 -3.88
C GLN A 141 -3.04 9.87 -3.22
N LEU A 142 -3.16 8.74 -3.90
CA LEU A 142 -2.70 7.45 -3.41
C LEU A 142 -1.19 7.43 -3.16
N ARG A 143 -0.39 8.02 -4.07
CA ARG A 143 1.08 8.16 -3.86
C ARG A 143 1.39 9.02 -2.63
N ASN A 144 0.66 10.12 -2.42
CA ASN A 144 0.84 10.97 -1.24
C ASN A 144 0.47 10.23 0.05
N LYS A 145 -0.61 9.43 0.03
CA LYS A 145 -1.00 8.58 1.15
C LYS A 145 0.05 7.51 1.43
N MET A 146 0.67 6.96 0.39
CA MET A 146 1.79 6.05 0.54
C MET A 146 3.01 6.72 1.22
N LEU A 147 3.33 7.96 0.84
CA LEU A 147 4.40 8.71 1.49
C LEU A 147 4.11 8.91 2.99
N GLU A 148 2.86 9.25 3.33
CA GLU A 148 2.39 9.39 4.71
C GLU A 148 2.57 8.08 5.50
N VAL A 149 2.04 6.97 5.00
CA VAL A 149 2.06 5.69 5.72
C VAL A 149 3.47 5.16 5.93
N TYR A 150 4.36 5.26 4.93
CA TYR A 150 5.75 4.82 5.08
C TYR A 150 6.57 5.75 5.96
N THR A 151 6.20 7.04 6.06
CA THR A 151 6.78 7.96 7.04
C THR A 151 6.40 7.56 8.46
N ALA A 152 5.10 7.37 8.73
CA ALA A 152 4.61 6.94 10.04
C ALA A 152 5.22 5.60 10.47
N LYS A 153 5.33 4.66 9.53
CA LYS A 153 5.98 3.36 9.76
C LYS A 153 7.46 3.49 10.10
N TYR A 154 8.20 4.35 9.39
CA TYR A 154 9.59 4.58 9.69
C TYR A 154 9.77 5.17 11.10
N GLU A 155 8.94 6.15 11.45
CA GLU A 155 8.97 6.79 12.77
C GLU A 155 8.61 5.82 13.90
N SER A 156 7.61 4.96 13.71
CA SER A 156 7.24 3.94 14.69
C SER A 156 8.37 2.94 14.93
N ILE A 157 9.08 2.51 13.88
CA ILE A 157 10.27 1.65 14.02
C ILE A 157 11.38 2.37 14.79
N VAL A 158 11.62 3.66 14.52
CA VAL A 158 12.60 4.45 15.27
C VAL A 158 12.25 4.51 16.76
N LYS A 159 10.98 4.73 17.10
CA LYS A 159 10.52 4.74 18.50
C LYS A 159 10.64 3.36 19.16
N LEU A 160 10.32 2.29 18.43
CA LEU A 160 10.52 0.92 18.88
C LEU A 160 11.98 0.62 19.20
N ILE A 161 12.92 1.03 18.33
CA ILE A 161 14.36 0.84 18.57
C ILE A 161 14.79 1.55 19.85
N ILE A 162 14.40 2.82 20.03
CA ILE A 162 14.73 3.59 21.24
C ILE A 162 14.20 2.90 22.49
N PHE A 163 12.99 2.32 22.44
CA PHE A 163 12.44 1.54 23.53
C PHE A 163 13.23 0.24 23.77
N ILE A 164 13.58 -0.51 22.73
CA ILE A 164 14.35 -1.76 22.83
C ILE A 164 15.73 -1.51 23.47
N GLU A 165 16.36 -0.37 23.16
CA GLU A 165 17.62 0.07 23.79
C GLU A 165 17.43 0.50 25.25
N ASN A 166 16.22 0.89 25.65
CA ASN A 166 15.88 1.43 26.97
C ASN A 166 14.63 0.75 27.57
N PRO A 167 14.63 -0.59 27.74
CA PRO A 167 13.40 -1.36 28.01
C PRO A 167 12.77 -1.10 29.37
N ASP A 168 13.51 -0.48 30.29
CA ASP A 168 13.04 -0.11 31.62
C ASP A 168 12.46 1.31 31.69
N SER A 169 12.46 2.07 30.59
CA SER A 169 11.87 3.41 30.53
C SER A 169 10.37 3.36 30.19
N PRO A 170 9.46 3.68 31.13
CA PRO A 170 8.02 3.71 30.84
C PRO A 170 7.65 4.80 29.83
N GLU A 171 8.40 5.90 29.79
CA GLU A 171 8.22 6.97 28.82
C GLU A 171 8.51 6.48 27.40
N LYS A 172 9.66 5.82 27.17
CA LYS A 172 10.03 5.30 25.84
C LYS A 172 9.10 4.19 25.38
N MET A 173 8.64 3.37 26.31
CA MET A 173 7.60 2.39 26.03
C MET A 173 6.29 3.05 25.57
N THR A 174 5.87 4.12 26.23
CA THR A 174 4.62 4.83 25.89
C THR A 174 4.75 5.51 24.53
N GLU A 175 5.88 6.17 24.25
CA GLU A 175 6.18 6.74 22.93
C GLU A 175 6.14 5.67 21.81
N ALA A 176 6.68 4.47 22.06
CA ALA A 176 6.66 3.39 21.09
C ALA A 176 5.25 2.83 20.86
N ILE A 177 4.44 2.66 21.90
CA ILE A 177 3.04 2.22 21.78
C ILE A 177 2.24 3.21 20.92
N VAL A 178 2.29 4.49 21.27
CA VAL A 178 1.54 5.54 20.55
C VAL A 178 1.95 5.58 19.08
N ALA A 179 3.25 5.55 18.78
CA ALA A 179 3.72 5.59 17.40
C ALA A 179 3.32 4.34 16.58
N VAL A 180 3.26 3.17 17.21
CA VAL A 180 2.79 1.94 16.55
C VAL A 180 1.29 1.98 16.29
N GLU A 181 0.50 2.47 17.26
CA GLU A 181 -0.96 2.62 17.12
C GLU A 181 -1.29 3.65 16.03
N GLU A 182 -0.70 4.84 16.08
CA GLU A 182 -0.90 5.89 15.05
C GLU A 182 -0.49 5.40 13.66
N SER A 183 0.63 4.68 13.57
CA SER A 183 1.04 4.09 12.30
C SER A 183 0.04 3.04 11.79
N ALA A 184 -0.62 2.28 12.68
CA ALA A 184 -1.61 1.27 12.31
C ALA A 184 -2.87 1.90 11.73
N ASP A 185 -3.36 2.94 12.38
CA ASP A 185 -4.54 3.69 11.92
C ASP A 185 -4.29 4.28 10.52
N ILE A 186 -3.11 4.88 10.29
CA ILE A 186 -2.73 5.43 8.98
C ILE A 186 -2.60 4.31 7.93
N TRP A 187 -2.16 3.12 8.31
CA TRP A 187 -2.05 1.98 7.40
C TRP A 187 -3.43 1.43 7.01
N GLU A 188 -4.40 1.40 7.93
CA GLU A 188 -5.79 1.04 7.65
C GLU A 188 -6.42 2.01 6.64
N ASP A 189 -6.28 3.32 6.87
CA ASP A 189 -6.73 4.35 5.92
C ASP A 189 -6.10 4.18 4.53
N PHE A 190 -4.82 3.79 4.47
CA PHE A 190 -4.14 3.54 3.20
C PHE A 190 -4.71 2.32 2.47
N ILE A 191 -5.04 1.23 3.17
CA ILE A 191 -5.66 0.05 2.56
C ILE A 191 -7.03 0.41 1.96
N ASP A 192 -7.83 1.21 2.66
CA ASP A 192 -9.13 1.66 2.17
C ASP A 192 -9.00 2.49 0.89
N GLU A 193 -8.06 3.44 0.86
CA GLU A 193 -7.78 4.24 -0.33
C GLU A 193 -7.30 3.37 -1.51
N VAL A 194 -6.41 2.40 -1.25
CA VAL A 194 -5.98 1.45 -2.28
C VAL A 194 -7.19 0.67 -2.82
N SER A 195 -8.09 0.23 -1.94
CA SER A 195 -9.29 -0.51 -2.33
C SER A 195 -10.21 0.32 -3.23
N GLU A 196 -10.42 1.59 -2.91
CA GLU A 196 -11.26 2.50 -3.69
C GLU A 196 -10.66 2.84 -5.06
N VAL A 197 -9.34 3.02 -5.15
CA VAL A 197 -8.66 3.42 -6.38
C VAL A 197 -8.39 2.22 -7.29
N ILE A 198 -8.02 1.07 -6.72
CA ILE A 198 -7.55 -0.10 -7.48
C ILE A 198 -8.67 -1.09 -7.81
N TYR A 199 -9.60 -1.35 -6.89
CA TYR A 199 -10.68 -2.33 -7.11
C TYR A 199 -12.02 -1.69 -7.50
#